data_AF-A0A835ZAV4-F1
#
_entry.id   AF-A0A835ZAV4-F1
#
_cell.length_a   1.000
_cell.length_b   1.000
_cell.length_c   1.000
_cell.angle_alpha   90.00
_cell.angle_beta   90.00
_cell.angle_gamma   90.00
#
_symmetry.space_group_name_H-M   'P 1'
#
loop_
_entity.id
_entity.type
_entity.pdbx_description
1 polymer ?
#
loop_
_entity_poly.entity_id
_entity_poly.type
_entity_poly.pdbx_seq_one_letter_code
_entity_poly.pdbx_strand_id
1 'polypeptide(L)'
;CPTCGIMYGSVIGDQPEGTMNVTTSPHMHCSGYAGAGTIVINYAFSSGIQGPKHPHPGQRYSGTSRVAYLPDTPDGRAVLALLQRCFDQRLTFTVGTSVTTGIPNCVIWNGVHHKTRTNGGVQAFGYPDPTYFERVKAELAAKGV
;
A
#
# COMPACT_ATOMS: atom_id res chain seq x y z
N CYS A 1 0.58 -12.26 20.67
CA CYS A 1 1.07 -13.30 21.62
C CYS A 1 2.57 -13.42 21.46
N PRO A 2 3.36 -12.94 22.43
CA PRO A 2 4.82 -12.93 22.34
C PRO A 2 5.42 -14.35 22.28
N THR A 3 4.67 -15.38 22.71
CA THR A 3 5.09 -16.79 22.67
C THR A 3 4.89 -17.44 21.30
N CYS A 4 3.93 -16.96 20.52
CA CYS A 4 3.46 -17.66 19.32
C CYS A 4 3.38 -16.77 18.07
N GLY A 5 3.71 -15.48 18.17
CA GLY A 5 3.65 -14.52 17.07
C GLY A 5 2.24 -14.12 16.61
N ILE A 6 1.20 -14.85 17.05
CA ILE A 6 -0.19 -14.61 16.65
C ILE A 6 -0.67 -13.26 17.21
N MET A 7 -1.07 -12.35 16.31
CA MET A 7 -1.77 -11.11 16.64
C MET A 7 -3.21 -11.44 17.03
N TYR A 8 -3.63 -11.04 18.24
CA TYR A 8 -5.00 -11.23 18.72
C TYR A 8 -5.73 -9.87 18.66
N GLY A 9 -6.87 -9.82 17.98
CA GLY A 9 -7.65 -8.60 17.73
C GLY A 9 -7.35 -7.94 16.39
N SER A 10 -8.32 -7.20 15.84
CA SER A 10 -8.14 -6.43 14.60
C SER A 10 -7.32 -5.18 14.90
N VAL A 11 -6.05 -5.18 14.50
CA VAL A 11 -5.17 -4.00 14.59
C VAL A 11 -5.74 -2.91 13.67
N ILE A 12 -6.07 -1.74 14.25
CA ILE A 12 -6.45 -0.55 13.49
C ILE A 12 -5.29 0.43 13.56
N GLY A 13 -4.72 0.75 12.40
CA GLY A 13 -3.62 1.69 12.29
C GLY A 13 -4.04 3.16 12.41
N ASP A 14 -3.14 4.04 11.99
CA ASP A 14 -3.26 5.49 12.07
C ASP A 14 -3.34 6.15 10.68
N GLN A 15 -3.59 5.40 9.62
CA GLN A 15 -3.85 5.99 8.30
C GLN A 15 -4.94 7.08 8.38
N PRO A 16 -4.70 8.29 7.83
CA PRO A 16 -5.72 9.33 7.74
C PRO A 16 -6.91 8.92 6.86
N GLU A 17 -8.01 9.68 6.94
CA GLU A 17 -9.12 9.49 6.01
C GLU A 17 -8.67 9.72 4.56
N GLY A 18 -9.05 8.80 3.69
CA GLY A 18 -8.69 8.81 2.27
C GLY A 18 -9.51 7.81 1.48
N THR A 19 -9.22 7.69 0.19
CA THR A 19 -9.93 6.79 -0.72
C THR A 19 -8.98 5.79 -1.36
N MET A 20 -9.49 4.59 -1.64
CA MET A 20 -8.85 3.54 -2.43
C MET A 20 -9.83 3.13 -3.53
N ASN A 21 -9.53 3.48 -4.76
CA ASN A 21 -10.35 3.15 -5.93
C ASN A 21 -9.64 2.13 -6.81
N VAL A 22 -10.34 1.09 -7.23
CA VAL A 22 -9.78 -0.01 -8.01
C VAL A 22 -10.44 -0.07 -9.38
N THR A 23 -9.62 -0.12 -10.42
CA THR A 23 -10.08 -0.35 -11.80
C THR A 23 -9.24 -1.42 -12.47
N THR A 24 -9.72 -1.98 -13.57
CA THR A 24 -8.99 -2.98 -14.37
C THR A 24 -8.79 -2.46 -15.78
N SER A 25 -7.57 -2.55 -16.29
CA SER A 25 -7.22 -2.19 -17.66
C SER A 25 -6.80 -3.44 -18.44
N PRO A 26 -7.55 -3.86 -19.47
CA PRO A 26 -7.22 -5.05 -20.26
C PRO A 26 -6.06 -4.84 -21.23
N HIS A 27 -5.73 -3.58 -21.57
CA HIS A 27 -4.69 -3.23 -22.55
C HIS A 27 -3.37 -2.81 -21.90
N MET A 28 -3.34 -2.71 -20.57
CA MET A 28 -2.13 -2.44 -19.80
C MET A 28 -1.61 -3.76 -19.26
N HIS A 29 -0.30 -3.97 -19.37
CA HIS A 29 0.35 -5.21 -18.94
C HIS A 29 1.53 -4.90 -18.01
N CYS A 30 1.61 -5.61 -16.89
CA CYS A 30 2.83 -5.65 -16.09
C CYS A 30 3.87 -6.53 -16.79
N SER A 31 5.12 -6.08 -16.85
CA SER A 31 6.21 -6.88 -17.44
C SER A 31 6.31 -8.25 -16.75
N GLY A 32 6.39 -9.33 -17.54
CA GLY A 32 6.29 -10.70 -17.03
C GLY A 32 4.87 -11.28 -17.01
N TYR A 33 3.84 -10.49 -17.36
CA TYR A 33 2.43 -10.90 -17.35
C TYR A 33 1.71 -10.48 -18.65
N ALA A 34 2.30 -10.73 -19.82
CA ALA A 34 1.82 -10.25 -21.12
C ALA A 34 0.41 -10.76 -21.54
N GLY A 35 -0.10 -11.82 -20.91
CA GLY A 35 -1.44 -12.36 -21.16
C GLY A 35 -2.52 -11.92 -20.17
N ALA A 36 -2.17 -11.12 -19.17
CA ALA A 36 -3.10 -10.63 -18.16
C ALA A 36 -3.25 -9.11 -18.28
N GLY A 37 -4.45 -8.59 -18.01
CA GLY A 37 -4.64 -7.16 -17.82
C GLY A 37 -3.90 -6.66 -16.57
N THR A 38 -4.12 -5.40 -16.22
CA THR A 38 -3.56 -4.80 -15.00
C THR A 38 -4.67 -4.22 -14.14
N ILE A 39 -4.69 -4.59 -12.87
CA ILE A 39 -5.46 -3.94 -11.82
C ILE A 39 -4.72 -2.65 -11.44
N VAL A 40 -5.42 -1.52 -11.50
CA VAL A 40 -4.92 -0.21 -11.14
C VAL A 40 -5.59 0.22 -9.84
N ILE A 41 -4.78 0.52 -8.84
CA ILE A 41 -5.23 0.93 -7.51
C ILE A 41 -4.83 2.39 -7.31
N ASN A 42 -5.83 3.26 -7.13
CA ASN A 42 -5.65 4.68 -6.93
C ASN A 42 -5.95 5.04 -5.48
N TYR A 43 -4.93 5.56 -4.79
CA TYR A 43 -5.05 6.10 -3.44
C TYR A 43 -5.04 7.62 -3.48
N ALA A 44 -5.94 8.24 -2.73
CA ALA A 44 -5.99 9.69 -2.59
C ALA A 44 -6.28 10.11 -1.15
N PHE A 45 -5.43 11.00 -0.63
CA PHE A 45 -5.52 11.58 0.71
C PHE A 45 -5.43 13.10 0.60
N SER A 46 -6.40 13.81 1.16
CA SER A 46 -6.34 15.25 1.32
C SER A 46 -5.41 15.64 2.48
N SER A 47 -4.83 16.83 2.42
CA SER A 47 -4.14 17.43 3.56
C SER A 47 -5.11 17.62 4.74
N GLY A 48 -4.60 17.53 5.96
CA GLY A 48 -5.43 17.59 7.14
C GLY A 48 -4.66 17.97 8.40
N ILE A 49 -5.27 17.68 9.55
CA ILE A 49 -4.69 17.89 10.88
C ILE A 49 -4.38 16.53 11.50
N GLN A 50 -3.21 16.42 12.11
CA GLN A 50 -2.77 15.20 12.75
C GLN A 50 -3.64 14.87 13.96
N GLY A 51 -4.19 13.66 13.99
CA GLY A 51 -4.94 13.14 15.12
C GLY A 51 -4.05 12.69 16.28
N PRO A 52 -4.64 12.22 17.40
CA PRO A 52 -3.90 11.86 18.61
C PRO A 52 -2.91 10.70 18.45
N LYS A 53 -3.09 9.86 17.42
CA LYS A 53 -2.22 8.70 17.13
C LYS A 53 -1.01 9.05 16.25
N HIS A 54 -0.98 10.24 15.67
CA HIS A 54 0.10 10.66 14.78
C HIS A 54 1.28 11.28 15.55
N PRO A 55 2.47 11.42 14.94
CA PRO A 55 3.67 11.91 15.62
C PRO A 55 3.55 13.31 16.23
N HIS A 56 2.77 14.20 15.62
CA HIS A 56 2.62 15.58 16.06
C HIS A 56 1.14 16.02 16.08
N PRO A 57 0.35 15.58 17.09
CA PRO A 57 -1.07 15.89 17.18
C PRO A 57 -1.37 17.40 17.09
N GLY A 58 -2.40 17.77 16.34
CA GLY A 58 -2.80 19.17 16.11
C GLY A 58 -2.00 19.90 15.02
N GLN A 59 -0.86 19.37 14.55
CA GLN A 59 -0.14 19.95 13.43
C GLN A 59 -0.76 19.56 12.09
N ARG A 60 -0.56 20.40 11.07
CA ARG A 60 -0.95 20.07 9.69
C ARG A 60 -0.10 18.94 9.14
N TYR A 61 -0.70 18.09 8.32
CA TYR A 61 0.02 17.19 7.43
C TYR A 61 -0.38 17.41 5.98
N SER A 62 0.55 17.14 5.05
CA SER A 62 0.31 17.19 3.61
C SER A 62 -0.23 15.86 3.11
N GLY A 63 -1.31 15.92 2.33
CA GLY A 63 -1.92 14.78 1.65
C GLY A 63 -1.05 14.20 0.52
N THR A 64 -1.56 13.18 -0.16
CA THR A 64 -0.86 12.55 -1.28
C THR A 64 -1.82 11.81 -2.22
N SER A 65 -1.36 11.60 -3.45
CA SER A 65 -1.98 10.66 -4.39
C SER A 65 -0.93 9.66 -4.86
N ARG A 66 -1.33 8.39 -4.93
CA ARG A 66 -0.46 7.27 -5.32
C ARG A 66 -1.22 6.30 -6.19
N VAL A 67 -0.52 5.72 -7.15
CA VAL A 67 -1.04 4.66 -8.02
C VAL A 67 -0.19 3.42 -7.83
N ALA A 68 -0.84 2.28 -7.72
CA ALA A 68 -0.21 0.98 -7.65
C ALA A 68 -0.81 0.01 -8.68
N TYR A 69 -0.04 -1.01 -9.05
CA TYR A 69 -0.37 -1.94 -10.12
C TYR A 69 -0.20 -3.40 -9.67
N LEU A 70 -1.18 -4.23 -10.00
CA LEU A 70 -1.09 -5.69 -9.90
C LEU A 70 -1.47 -6.27 -11.25
N PRO A 71 -0.82 -7.35 -11.73
CA PRO A 71 -1.34 -8.07 -12.88
C PRO A 71 -2.72 -8.66 -12.51
N ASP A 72 -3.65 -8.64 -13.46
CA ASP A 72 -5.00 -9.18 -13.29
C ASP A 72 -5.01 -10.71 -13.42
N THR A 73 -4.40 -11.35 -12.43
CA THR A 73 -4.29 -12.81 -12.30
C THR A 73 -4.93 -13.27 -10.98
N PRO A 74 -5.15 -14.57 -10.77
CA PRO A 74 -5.63 -15.08 -9.48
C PRO A 74 -4.80 -14.61 -8.28
N ASP A 75 -3.46 -14.64 -8.39
CA ASP A 75 -2.58 -14.12 -7.33
C ASP A 75 -2.69 -12.61 -7.15
N GLY A 76 -2.79 -11.85 -8.25
CA GLY A 76 -3.00 -10.40 -8.19
C GLY A 76 -4.30 -10.03 -7.50
N ARG A 77 -5.39 -10.75 -7.78
CA ARG A 77 -6.70 -10.56 -7.12
C ARG A 77 -6.68 -10.97 -5.64
N ALA A 78 -5.96 -12.04 -5.30
CA ALA A 78 -5.78 -12.43 -3.90
C ALA A 78 -5.03 -11.35 -3.10
N VAL A 79 -3.95 -10.81 -3.66
CA VAL A 79 -3.21 -9.69 -3.04
C VAL A 79 -4.06 -8.43 -2.96
N LEU A 80 -4.85 -8.11 -4.00
CA LEU A 80 -5.78 -6.98 -3.98
C LEU A 80 -6.74 -7.06 -2.78
N ALA A 81 -7.35 -8.22 -2.52
CA ALA A 81 -8.27 -8.41 -1.41
C ALA A 81 -7.58 -8.16 -0.05
N LEU A 82 -6.33 -8.60 0.11
CA LEU A 82 -5.55 -8.32 1.31
C LEU A 82 -5.18 -6.84 1.43
N LEU A 83 -4.84 -6.17 0.32
CA LEU A 83 -4.55 -4.73 0.32
C LEU A 83 -5.80 -3.91 0.68
N GLN A 84 -6.98 -4.29 0.19
CA GLN A 84 -8.25 -3.66 0.57
C GLN A 84 -8.49 -3.79 2.08
N ARG A 85 -8.34 -5.01 2.62
CA ARG A 85 -8.45 -5.23 4.06
C ARG A 85 -7.42 -4.42 4.87
N CYS A 86 -6.18 -4.36 4.40
CA CYS A 86 -5.12 -3.53 5.01
C CYS A 86 -5.50 -2.03 5.00
N PHE A 87 -6.13 -1.55 3.93
CA PHE A 87 -6.59 -0.17 3.82
C PHE A 87 -7.77 0.11 4.78
N ASP A 88 -8.75 -0.79 4.83
CA ASP A 88 -9.91 -0.70 5.73
C ASP A 88 -9.48 -0.71 7.21
N GLN A 89 -8.42 -1.46 7.52
CA GLN A 89 -7.80 -1.49 8.85
C GLN A 89 -6.87 -0.28 9.11
N ARG A 90 -6.77 0.68 8.19
CA ARG A 90 -5.93 1.89 8.33
C ARG A 90 -4.43 1.60 8.45
N LEU A 91 -3.95 0.55 7.78
CA LEU A 91 -2.58 0.05 7.89
C LEU A 91 -1.70 0.28 6.65
N THR A 92 -2.27 0.79 5.55
CA THR A 92 -1.54 0.95 4.27
C THR A 92 -0.65 2.19 4.28
N PHE A 93 -1.13 3.28 4.85
CA PHE A 93 -0.41 4.55 4.99
C PHE A 93 -0.32 4.98 6.46
N THR A 94 0.48 6.00 6.72
CA THR A 94 0.62 6.69 8.02
C THR A 94 1.06 8.13 7.77
N VAL A 95 1.10 8.97 8.80
CA VAL A 95 1.71 10.31 8.74
C VAL A 95 3.13 10.24 9.28
N GLY A 96 4.10 10.70 8.50
CA GLY A 96 5.48 10.71 8.93
C GLY A 96 6.39 11.53 8.01
N THR A 97 7.66 11.15 7.98
CA THR A 97 8.68 11.78 7.14
C THR A 97 8.90 10.97 5.87
N SER A 98 8.76 11.63 4.72
CA SER A 98 9.05 11.02 3.42
C SER A 98 10.53 10.63 3.33
N VAL A 99 10.80 9.34 3.16
CA VAL A 99 12.17 8.82 3.04
C VAL A 99 12.90 9.32 1.79
N THR A 100 12.17 9.65 0.72
CA THR A 100 12.78 10.10 -0.55
C THR A 100 13.05 11.60 -0.58
N THR A 101 12.25 12.40 0.12
CA THR A 101 12.35 13.87 0.06
C THR A 101 12.76 14.51 1.38
N GLY A 102 12.76 13.77 2.49
CA GLY A 102 13.00 14.29 3.83
C GLY A 102 11.88 15.17 4.38
N ILE A 103 10.77 15.35 3.65
CA ILE A 103 9.67 16.23 4.06
C ILE A 103 8.92 15.57 5.22
N PRO A 104 8.86 16.21 6.41
CA PRO A 104 8.07 15.71 7.55
C PRO A 104 6.58 15.99 7.37
N ASN A 105 5.75 15.44 8.25
CA ASN A 105 4.32 15.70 8.31
C ASN A 105 3.60 15.46 6.97
N CYS A 106 3.83 14.32 6.34
CA CYS A 106 3.15 13.94 5.11
C CYS A 106 2.64 12.51 5.15
N VAL A 107 1.63 12.22 4.33
CA VAL A 107 1.12 10.85 4.16
C VAL A 107 2.16 10.02 3.41
N ILE A 108 2.62 8.94 4.04
CA ILE A 108 3.66 8.03 3.54
C ILE A 108 3.19 6.57 3.56
N TRP A 109 3.83 5.72 2.77
CA TRP A 109 3.64 4.27 2.84
C TRP A 109 4.00 3.74 4.22
N ASN A 110 3.22 2.79 4.72
CA ASN A 110 3.42 2.21 6.04
C ASN A 110 4.01 0.79 5.95
N GLY A 111 5.06 0.57 5.16
CA GLY A 111 5.78 -0.73 5.17
C GLY A 111 5.13 -1.90 4.42
N VAL A 112 4.06 -1.66 3.65
CA VAL A 112 3.59 -2.62 2.61
C VAL A 112 4.02 -2.09 1.25
N HIS A 113 4.92 -2.81 0.58
CA HIS A 113 5.48 -2.38 -0.69
C HIS A 113 4.45 -2.52 -1.81
N HIS A 114 4.17 -1.41 -2.47
CA HIS A 114 3.32 -1.36 -3.65
C HIS A 114 4.17 -1.24 -4.91
N LYS A 115 3.69 -1.83 -6.00
CA LYS A 115 4.29 -1.64 -7.32
C LYS A 115 3.75 -0.38 -7.96
N THR A 116 4.55 0.68 -8.03
CA THR A 116 4.16 1.99 -8.56
C THR A 116 4.49 2.15 -10.05
N ARG A 117 5.03 1.11 -10.69
CA ARG A 117 5.25 1.02 -12.13
C ARG A 117 4.87 -0.36 -12.65
N THR A 118 4.44 -0.43 -13.91
CA THR A 118 4.19 -1.69 -14.62
C THR A 118 5.45 -2.29 -15.23
N ASN A 119 6.57 -1.57 -15.24
CA ASN A 119 7.84 -1.95 -15.83
C ASN A 119 9.04 -1.40 -15.03
N GLY A 120 10.27 -1.64 -15.49
CA GLY A 120 11.51 -1.11 -14.88
C GLY A 120 12.08 -1.97 -13.75
N GLY A 121 11.47 -3.12 -13.47
CA GLY A 121 11.94 -4.09 -12.48
C GLY A 121 11.91 -3.57 -11.04
N VAL A 122 12.55 -4.34 -10.15
CA VAL A 122 12.56 -4.08 -8.69
C VAL A 122 13.09 -2.69 -8.35
N GLN A 123 14.15 -2.23 -9.03
CA GLN A 123 14.80 -0.94 -8.77
C GLN A 123 13.88 0.26 -9.01
N ALA A 124 12.94 0.13 -9.94
CA ALA A 124 11.96 1.17 -10.26
C ALA A 124 10.62 0.99 -9.50
N PHE A 125 10.59 0.12 -8.48
CA PHE A 125 9.36 -0.30 -7.80
C PHE A 125 8.31 -0.86 -8.78
N GLY A 126 8.76 -1.53 -9.84
CA GLY A 126 7.91 -2.05 -10.90
C GLY A 126 8.12 -3.53 -11.18
N TYR A 127 7.67 -3.95 -12.35
CA TYR A 127 7.77 -5.33 -12.83
C TYR A 127 8.82 -5.45 -13.95
N PRO A 128 9.36 -6.65 -14.24
CA PRO A 128 9.11 -7.91 -13.54
C PRO A 128 9.74 -7.89 -12.13
N ASP A 129 9.07 -8.55 -11.19
CA ASP A 129 9.59 -8.85 -9.85
C ASP A 129 9.01 -10.22 -9.43
N PRO A 130 9.77 -11.31 -9.63
CA PRO A 130 9.25 -12.66 -9.41
C PRO A 130 8.96 -12.96 -7.93
N THR A 131 9.56 -12.24 -7.00
CA THR A 131 9.40 -12.49 -5.55
C THR A 131 8.37 -11.56 -4.89
N TYR A 132 7.76 -10.65 -5.67
CA TYR A 132 6.86 -9.63 -5.15
C TYR A 132 5.68 -10.21 -4.37
N PHE A 133 4.99 -11.21 -4.91
CA PHE A 133 3.78 -11.74 -4.30
C PHE A 133 4.03 -12.43 -2.96
N GLU A 134 5.14 -13.15 -2.83
CA GLU A 134 5.54 -13.75 -1.55
C GLU A 134 5.86 -12.67 -0.52
N ARG A 135 6.66 -11.68 -0.92
CA ARG A 135 7.08 -10.59 -0.05
C ARG A 135 5.91 -9.74 0.43
N VAL A 136 5.01 -9.31 -0.46
CA VAL A 136 3.87 -8.47 -0.08
C VAL A 136 2.89 -9.22 0.82
N LYS A 137 2.67 -10.53 0.59
CA LYS A 137 1.86 -11.38 1.48
C LYS A 137 2.50 -11.49 2.87
N ALA A 138 3.82 -11.63 2.96
CA ALA A 138 4.53 -11.64 4.24
C ALA A 138 4.45 -10.30 4.98
N GLU A 139 4.60 -9.17 4.27
CA GLU A 139 4.46 -7.81 4.83
C GLU A 139 3.04 -7.56 5.38
N LEU A 140 2.02 -8.02 4.65
CA LEU A 140 0.62 -7.94 5.07
C LEU A 140 0.35 -8.82 6.31
N ALA A 141 0.84 -10.05 6.31
CA ALA A 141 0.73 -10.94 7.47
C ALA A 141 1.42 -10.37 8.72
N ALA A 142 2.59 -9.74 8.56
CA ALA A 142 3.30 -9.06 9.65
C ALA A 142 2.51 -7.89 10.25
N LYS A 143 1.57 -7.32 9.49
CA LYS A 143 0.60 -6.30 9.96
C LYS A 143 -0.68 -6.86 10.57
N GLY A 144 -0.84 -8.19 10.60
CA GLY A 144 -2.05 -8.84 11.10
C GLY A 144 -3.20 -8.83 10.09
N VAL A 145 -2.90 -8.70 8.79
CA VAL A 145 -3.86 -8.86 7.69
C VAL A 145 -3.94 -10.34 7.32
#